data_AF-A0A8J4EZ74-F1
#
_entry.id   AF-A0A8J4EZ74-F1
#
_cell.length_a   1.000
_cell.length_b   1.000
_cell.length_c   1.000
_cell.angle_alpha   90.00
_cell.angle_beta   90.00
_cell.angle_gamma   90.00
#
_symmetry.space_group_name_H-M   'P 1'
#
loop_
_entity.id
_entity.type
_entity.pdbx_description
1 polymer ?
#
loop_
_entity_poly.entity_id
_entity_poly.type
_entity_poly.pdbx_seq_one_letter_code
_entity_poly.pdbx_strand_id
1 'polypeptide(L)'
;MAPPTAYMLFCNEHREAARQKLIAAGHEKVAVTLVAKELGQLWKALSDEEKAAYKSRAGNLQQAVDGDAQPVFLDGESQQEVVNAAKPAALPTAWVRRVVGLDPEIQRCSADAVLALSTAAEVFVAAICAKATVVAAGSKRRTVRLEDIERCVRNDKRLIAVGLTAVMNMVSAAVSSTEEVKAGQPENKRPRLEKAAVGINNSIERAFALAQS
;
A
#
# COMPACT_ATOMS: atom_id res chain seq x y z
N MET A 1 22.72 0.65 20.76
CA MET A 1 21.68 -0.24 21.34
C MET A 1 20.46 0.62 21.62
N ALA A 2 19.31 0.34 21.00
CA ALA A 2 18.10 1.14 21.19
C ALA A 2 17.54 0.95 22.62
N PRO A 3 16.97 2.00 23.22
CA PRO A 3 16.34 1.90 24.53
C PRO A 3 15.15 0.93 24.48
N PRO A 4 14.99 0.08 25.50
CA PRO A 4 13.89 -0.89 25.53
C PRO A 4 12.55 -0.17 25.67
N THR A 5 11.63 -0.42 24.73
CA THR A 5 10.26 0.09 24.76
C THR A 5 9.47 -0.48 25.95
N ALA A 6 8.33 0.13 26.30
CA ALA A 6 7.46 -0.34 27.39
C ALA A 6 7.10 -1.84 27.26
N TYR A 7 6.85 -2.29 26.03
CA TYR A 7 6.59 -3.70 25.75
C TYR A 7 7.84 -4.58 25.88
N MET A 8 9.03 -4.07 25.53
CA MET A 8 10.29 -4.80 25.69
C MET A 8 10.70 -4.94 27.15
N LEU A 9 10.47 -3.92 27.99
CA LEU A 9 10.65 -4.00 29.43
C LEU A 9 9.71 -5.03 30.05
N PHE A 10 8.42 -4.97 29.68
CA PHE A 10 7.42 -5.94 30.11
C PHE A 10 7.79 -7.37 29.68
N CYS A 11 8.16 -7.55 28.41
CA CYS A 11 8.62 -8.84 27.91
C CYS A 11 9.87 -9.31 28.64
N ASN A 12 10.81 -8.43 29.00
CA ASN A 12 12.03 -8.86 29.68
C ASN A 12 11.76 -9.38 31.10
N GLU A 13 10.92 -8.68 31.86
CA GLU A 13 10.52 -9.08 33.21
C GLU A 13 9.62 -10.32 33.21
N HIS A 14 8.74 -10.46 32.22
CA HIS A 14 7.74 -11.52 32.18
C HIS A 14 8.14 -12.72 31.31
N ARG A 15 9.21 -12.63 30.50
CA ARG A 15 9.68 -13.71 29.62
C ARG A 15 10.15 -14.92 30.42
N GLU A 16 10.81 -14.72 31.55
CA GLU A 16 11.21 -15.84 32.41
C GLU A 16 10.00 -16.50 33.07
N ALA A 17 9.05 -15.71 33.59
CA ALA A 17 7.81 -16.22 34.16
C ALA A 17 6.95 -16.98 33.13
N ALA A 18 6.81 -16.45 31.91
CA ALA A 18 6.10 -17.10 30.82
C ALA A 18 6.82 -18.39 30.35
N ARG A 19 8.16 -18.36 30.28
CA ARG A 19 8.97 -19.55 29.98
C ARG A 19 8.81 -20.62 31.05
N GLN A 20 8.83 -20.25 32.33
CA GLN A 20 8.71 -21.17 33.45
C GLN A 20 7.31 -21.82 33.53
N LYS A 21 6.26 -21.05 33.22
CA LYS A 21 4.90 -21.59 33.04
C LYS A 21 4.81 -22.61 31.90
N LEU A 22 5.46 -22.35 30.77
CA LEU A 22 5.47 -23.28 29.63
C LEU A 22 6.28 -24.55 29.93
N ILE A 23 7.37 -24.46 30.69
CA ILE A 23 8.14 -25.62 31.17
C ILE A 23 7.29 -26.45 32.14
N ALA A 24 6.62 -25.81 33.09
CA ALA A 24 5.72 -26.47 34.05
C ALA A 24 4.50 -27.13 33.37
N ALA A 25 4.05 -26.59 32.23
CA ALA A 25 3.02 -27.17 31.39
C ALA A 25 3.50 -28.37 30.52
N GLY A 26 4.76 -28.80 30.69
CA GLY A 26 5.30 -29.98 30.03
C GLY A 26 6.02 -29.72 28.70
N HIS A 27 6.30 -28.45 28.35
CA HIS A 27 7.09 -28.12 27.17
C HIS A 27 8.60 -28.10 27.49
N GLU A 28 9.28 -29.22 27.25
CA GLU A 28 10.74 -29.36 27.42
C GLU A 28 11.54 -28.41 26.50
N LYS A 29 10.97 -28.08 25.32
CA LYS A 29 11.57 -27.16 24.34
C LYS A 29 10.69 -25.91 24.18
N VAL A 30 10.93 -24.91 25.01
CA VAL A 30 10.17 -23.65 24.97
C VAL A 30 10.56 -22.84 23.74
N ALA A 31 9.74 -22.94 22.69
CA ALA A 31 9.90 -22.10 21.50
C ALA A 31 9.63 -20.62 21.86
N VAL A 32 10.53 -19.73 21.43
CA VAL A 32 10.42 -18.28 21.64
C VAL A 32 9.09 -17.71 21.09
N THR A 33 8.54 -18.35 20.04
CA THR A 33 7.24 -18.03 19.46
C THR A 33 6.06 -18.31 20.38
N LEU A 34 6.10 -19.37 21.20
CA LEU A 34 5.07 -19.67 22.19
C LEU A 34 5.13 -18.70 23.37
N VAL A 35 6.35 -18.37 23.83
CA VAL A 35 6.56 -17.35 24.87
C VAL A 35 6.03 -15.99 24.41
N ALA A 36 6.31 -15.60 23.16
CA ALA A 36 5.80 -14.36 22.59
C ALA A 36 4.26 -14.33 22.51
N LYS A 37 3.61 -15.47 22.25
CA LYS A 37 2.15 -15.58 22.21
C LYS A 37 1.53 -15.40 23.60
N GLU A 38 2.09 -16.06 24.63
CA GLU A 38 1.65 -15.92 26.02
C GLU A 38 1.86 -14.49 26.54
N LEU A 39 3.03 -13.90 26.27
CA LEU A 39 3.33 -12.51 26.65
C LEU A 39 2.40 -11.51 25.96
N GLY A 40 2.06 -11.73 24.69
CA GLY A 40 1.10 -10.89 23.97
C GLY A 40 -0.32 -10.99 24.52
N GLN A 41 -0.73 -12.16 25.00
CA GLN A 41 -2.03 -12.35 25.66
C GLN A 41 -2.06 -11.70 27.04
N LEU A 42 -1.01 -11.86 27.85
CA LEU A 42 -0.86 -11.19 29.13
C LEU A 42 -0.84 -9.67 28.97
N TRP A 43 -0.11 -9.16 27.98
CA TRP A 43 -0.10 -7.72 27.68
C TRP A 43 -1.48 -7.20 27.26
N LYS A 44 -2.26 -7.97 26.50
CA LYS A 44 -3.64 -7.58 26.16
C LYS A 44 -4.57 -7.62 27.36
N ALA A 45 -4.37 -8.57 28.28
CA ALA A 45 -5.16 -8.77 29.49
C ALA A 45 -4.83 -7.76 30.62
N LEU A 46 -3.64 -7.14 30.61
CA LEU A 46 -3.29 -6.07 31.54
C LEU A 46 -4.22 -4.87 31.41
N SER A 47 -4.54 -4.24 32.53
CA SER A 47 -5.37 -3.03 32.55
C SER A 47 -4.62 -1.83 31.94
N ASP A 48 -5.37 -0.83 31.51
CA ASP A 48 -4.77 0.39 30.92
C ASP A 48 -3.90 1.16 31.93
N GLU A 49 -4.15 0.98 33.23
CA GLU A 49 -3.37 1.53 34.34
C GLU A 49 -1.98 0.86 34.45
N GLU A 50 -1.92 -0.46 34.35
CA GLU A 50 -0.66 -1.20 34.38
C GLU A 50 0.17 -0.93 33.13
N LYS A 51 -0.47 -0.88 31.96
CA LYS A 51 0.17 -0.46 30.71
C LYS A 51 0.71 0.98 30.79
N ALA A 52 -0.02 1.89 31.44
CA ALA A 52 0.42 3.27 31.63
C ALA A 52 1.65 3.37 32.54
N ALA A 53 1.75 2.54 33.59
CA ALA A 53 2.94 2.47 34.44
C ALA A 53 4.20 2.02 33.65
N TYR A 54 4.06 1.03 32.76
CA TYR A 54 5.16 0.62 31.88
C TYR A 54 5.51 1.65 30.81
N LYS A 55 4.52 2.35 30.25
CA LYS A 55 4.74 3.48 29.33
C LYS A 55 5.49 4.62 30.01
N SER A 56 5.14 4.95 31.26
CA SER A 56 5.82 5.98 32.05
C SER A 56 7.27 5.59 32.38
N ARG A 57 7.51 4.34 32.80
CA ARG A 57 8.88 3.82 33.04
C ARG A 57 9.75 3.82 31.78
N ALA A 58 9.19 3.46 30.62
CA ALA A 58 9.90 3.53 29.35
C ALA A 58 10.19 4.97 28.92
N GLY A 59 9.25 5.91 29.14
CA GLY A 59 9.45 7.33 28.86
C GLY A 59 10.55 7.96 29.71
N ASN A 60 10.64 7.62 31.00
CA ASN A 60 11.70 8.08 31.89
C ASN A 60 13.09 7.55 31.49
N LEU A 61 13.16 6.32 30.94
CA LEU A 61 14.40 5.74 30.46
C LEU A 61 14.82 6.31 29.09
N GLN A 62 13.85 6.76 28.29
CA GLN A 62 14.08 7.43 27.00
C GLN A 62 14.66 8.85 27.20
N GLN A 63 14.15 9.61 28.19
CA GLN A 63 14.59 10.99 28.48
C GLN A 63 16.05 11.10 28.96
N ALA A 64 16.66 10.01 29.43
CA ALA A 64 18.07 10.00 29.83
C ALA A 64 19.05 9.81 28.65
N VAL A 65 18.55 9.58 27.43
CA VAL A 65 19.38 9.23 26.25
C VAL A 65 19.29 10.29 25.14
N ASP A 66 18.55 11.39 25.35
CA ASP A 66 18.43 12.51 24.40
C ASP A 66 19.67 13.45 24.43
N GLY A 67 20.83 12.86 24.18
CA GLY A 67 22.08 13.52 23.85
C GLY A 67 22.67 12.85 22.61
N ASP A 68 22.03 13.13 21.47
CA ASP A 68 22.49 12.82 20.10
C ASP A 68 22.06 11.46 19.49
N ALA A 69 21.51 11.55 18.27
CA ALA A 69 21.07 10.50 17.34
C ALA A 69 19.66 9.84 17.53
N GLN A 70 18.72 10.24 16.66
CA GLN A 70 17.46 9.52 16.38
C GLN A 70 17.72 8.25 15.52
N PRO A 71 16.93 7.17 15.68
CA PRO A 71 15.84 6.96 14.73
C PRO A 71 14.54 6.35 15.30
N VAL A 72 13.44 6.92 14.81
CA VAL A 72 12.13 6.33 14.44
C VAL A 72 11.88 4.84 14.70
N PHE A 73 10.86 4.53 15.52
CA PHE A 73 10.02 3.33 15.41
C PHE A 73 8.53 3.63 15.69
N LEU A 74 7.73 3.25 14.70
CA LEU A 74 6.29 2.98 14.60
C LEU A 74 5.79 2.01 15.72
N ASP A 75 4.55 1.95 16.22
CA ASP A 75 3.23 2.47 15.81
C ASP A 75 2.24 2.34 16.99
N GLY A 76 1.29 3.29 17.08
CA GLY A 76 -0.12 3.11 17.46
C GLY A 76 -0.48 2.87 18.95
N GLU A 77 -1.44 3.54 19.58
CA GLU A 77 -2.44 4.58 19.27
C GLU A 77 -2.67 5.30 20.64
N SER A 78 -3.09 6.56 20.77
CA SER A 78 -4.38 7.10 20.34
C SER A 78 -4.46 8.63 20.54
N GLN A 79 -5.01 9.30 19.51
CA GLN A 79 -5.85 10.51 19.55
C GLN A 79 -5.26 11.81 20.11
N GLN A 80 -4.92 12.71 19.19
CA GLN A 80 -5.36 14.11 19.32
C GLN A 80 -5.89 14.58 17.96
N GLU A 81 -7.12 15.08 17.99
CA GLU A 81 -7.86 15.60 16.85
C GLU A 81 -7.08 16.71 16.13
N VAL A 82 -6.66 16.43 14.90
CA VAL A 82 -6.59 17.45 13.87
C VAL A 82 -7.85 17.31 13.03
N VAL A 83 -8.76 18.26 13.22
CA VAL A 83 -9.91 18.52 12.36
C VAL A 83 -9.43 18.85 10.94
N ASN A 84 -9.00 17.85 10.20
CA ASN A 84 -8.79 17.95 8.77
C ASN A 84 -9.98 17.25 8.12
N ALA A 85 -10.77 18.05 7.39
CA ALA A 85 -11.75 17.57 6.43
C ALA A 85 -11.00 16.77 5.32
N ALA A 86 -10.58 15.57 5.65
CA ALA A 86 -9.90 14.66 4.75
C ALA A 86 -10.94 14.13 3.78
N LYS A 87 -10.88 14.67 2.55
CA LYS A 87 -11.61 14.15 1.41
C LYS A 87 -11.36 12.63 1.33
N PRO A 88 -12.39 11.78 1.15
CA PRO A 88 -12.18 10.34 1.06
C PRO A 88 -11.19 10.06 -0.07
N ALA A 89 -10.17 9.27 0.23
CA ALA A 89 -9.11 8.92 -0.72
C ALA A 89 -9.74 8.46 -2.06
N ALA A 90 -9.31 9.07 -3.16
CA ALA A 90 -9.94 8.86 -4.47
C ALA A 90 -9.82 7.41 -4.99
N LEU A 91 -8.82 6.65 -4.52
CA LEU A 91 -8.66 5.23 -4.82
C LEU A 91 -8.95 4.35 -3.60
N PRO A 92 -9.71 3.25 -3.73
CA PRO A 92 -9.90 2.30 -2.65
C PRO A 92 -8.57 1.76 -2.13
N THR A 93 -8.36 1.79 -0.80
CA THR A 93 -7.10 1.34 -0.18
C THR A 93 -6.77 -0.13 -0.48
N ALA A 94 -7.78 -0.96 -0.74
CA ALA A 94 -7.60 -2.35 -1.17
C ALA A 94 -6.92 -2.46 -2.55
N TRP A 95 -7.23 -1.53 -3.46
CA TRP A 95 -6.65 -1.53 -4.82
C TRP A 95 -5.20 -1.07 -4.78
N VAL A 96 -4.92 -0.05 -3.97
CA VAL A 96 -3.54 0.43 -3.77
C VAL A 96 -2.67 -0.69 -3.21
N ARG A 97 -3.14 -1.41 -2.17
CA ARG A 97 -2.41 -2.55 -1.63
C ARG A 97 -2.22 -3.69 -2.65
N ARG A 98 -3.22 -3.93 -3.51
CA ARG A 98 -3.09 -4.92 -4.59
C ARG A 98 -2.00 -4.54 -5.58
N VAL A 99 -1.93 -3.27 -5.99
CA VAL A 99 -0.88 -2.78 -6.90
C VAL A 99 0.50 -2.86 -6.25
N VAL A 100 0.62 -2.47 -4.97
CA VAL A 100 1.86 -2.59 -4.20
C VAL A 100 2.33 -4.05 -4.12
N GLY A 101 1.42 -4.99 -3.92
CA GLY A 101 1.73 -6.43 -3.86
C GLY A 101 2.03 -7.08 -5.22
N LEU A 102 2.00 -6.35 -6.33
CA LEU A 102 2.55 -6.86 -7.60
C LEU A 102 4.09 -6.94 -7.57
N ASP A 103 4.72 -6.19 -6.67
CA ASP A 103 6.15 -6.31 -6.42
C ASP A 103 6.39 -7.42 -5.37
N PRO A 104 7.04 -8.54 -5.76
CA PRO A 104 7.25 -9.68 -4.87
C PRO A 104 8.22 -9.37 -3.72
N GLU A 105 9.05 -8.32 -3.82
CA GLU A 105 9.98 -7.93 -2.77
C GLU A 105 9.28 -7.15 -1.65
N ILE A 106 8.08 -6.59 -1.90
CA ILE A 106 7.34 -5.81 -0.92
C ILE A 106 6.52 -6.73 -0.01
N GLN A 107 7.07 -7.04 1.16
CA GLN A 107 6.38 -7.87 2.17
C GLN A 107 5.31 -7.13 2.97
N ARG A 108 5.50 -5.84 3.27
CA ARG A 108 4.58 -5.02 4.07
C ARG A 108 4.56 -3.58 3.58
N CYS A 109 3.39 -2.96 3.66
CA CYS A 109 3.19 -1.54 3.38
C CYS A 109 2.32 -0.93 4.49
N SER A 110 2.81 0.12 5.15
CA SER A 110 2.12 0.77 6.28
C SER A 110 0.87 1.53 5.83
N ALA A 111 -0.03 1.84 6.76
CA ALA A 111 -1.27 2.57 6.45
C ALA A 111 -0.98 3.96 5.85
N ASP A 112 -0.01 4.68 6.40
CA ASP A 112 0.39 6.01 5.92
C ASP A 112 1.01 5.96 4.53
N ALA A 113 1.80 4.93 4.24
CA ALA A 113 2.36 4.71 2.90
C ALA A 113 1.25 4.45 1.87
N VAL A 114 0.24 3.63 2.23
CA VAL A 114 -0.93 3.39 1.38
C VAL A 114 -1.71 4.68 1.12
N LEU A 115 -1.87 5.53 2.13
CA LEU A 115 -2.53 6.82 1.98
C LEU A 115 -1.72 7.75 1.06
N ALA A 116 -0.40 7.84 1.27
CA ALA A 116 0.48 8.65 0.44
C ALA A 116 0.44 8.22 -1.03
N LEU A 117 0.46 6.91 -1.31
CA LEU A 117 0.34 6.36 -2.66
C LEU A 117 -1.01 6.70 -3.29
N SER A 118 -2.11 6.60 -2.54
CA SER A 118 -3.43 6.98 -3.04
C SER A 118 -3.49 8.45 -3.43
N THR A 119 -2.98 9.35 -2.58
CA THR A 119 -2.97 10.79 -2.85
C THR A 119 -2.04 11.13 -4.01
N ALA A 120 -0.87 10.48 -4.08
CA ALA A 120 0.06 10.63 -5.19
C ALA A 120 -0.57 10.22 -6.53
N ALA A 121 -1.33 9.12 -6.55
CA ALA A 121 -2.05 8.69 -7.74
C ALA A 121 -3.12 9.70 -8.18
N GLU A 122 -3.86 10.30 -7.24
CA GLU A 122 -4.83 11.36 -7.55
C GLU A 122 -4.15 12.58 -8.20
N VAL A 123 -3.05 13.06 -7.61
CA VAL A 123 -2.27 14.19 -8.14
C VAL A 123 -1.69 13.85 -9.51
N PHE A 124 -1.17 12.65 -9.69
CA PHE A 124 -0.61 12.18 -10.94
C PHE A 124 -1.65 12.15 -12.07
N VAL A 125 -2.82 11.56 -11.81
CA VAL A 125 -3.92 11.51 -12.78
C VAL A 125 -4.41 12.91 -13.11
N ALA A 126 -4.60 13.77 -12.12
CA ALA A 126 -5.00 15.17 -12.32
C ALA A 126 -3.99 15.93 -13.20
N ALA A 127 -2.68 15.74 -12.96
CA ALA A 127 -1.63 16.38 -13.75
C ALA A 127 -1.64 15.92 -15.21
N ILE A 128 -1.82 14.62 -15.48
CA ILE A 128 -1.93 14.10 -16.85
C ILE A 128 -3.18 14.67 -17.54
N CYS A 129 -4.33 14.65 -16.87
CA CYS A 129 -5.57 15.19 -17.42
C CYS A 129 -5.47 16.67 -17.75
N ALA A 130 -4.81 17.47 -16.89
CA ALA A 130 -4.56 18.88 -17.15
C ALA A 130 -3.70 19.08 -18.41
N LYS A 131 -2.59 18.34 -18.54
CA LYS A 131 -1.72 18.38 -19.74
C LYS A 131 -2.49 17.97 -21.01
N ALA A 132 -3.26 16.89 -20.95
CA ALA A 132 -4.03 16.39 -22.08
C ALA A 132 -5.12 17.37 -22.51
N THR A 133 -5.74 18.08 -21.56
CA THR A 133 -6.73 19.12 -21.85
C THR A 133 -6.09 20.29 -22.61
N VAL A 134 -4.87 20.69 -22.27
CA VAL A 134 -4.14 21.74 -23.01
C VAL A 134 -3.85 21.30 -24.45
N VAL A 135 -3.43 20.05 -24.65
CA VAL A 135 -3.19 19.49 -26.00
C VAL A 135 -4.49 19.43 -26.82
N ALA A 136 -5.60 19.00 -26.21
CA ALA A 136 -6.90 18.97 -26.85
C ALA A 136 -7.40 20.38 -27.22
N ALA A 137 -7.22 21.35 -26.32
CA ALA A 137 -7.58 22.75 -26.55
C ALA A 137 -6.78 23.37 -27.70
N GLY A 138 -5.49 23.02 -27.85
CA GLY A 138 -4.67 23.41 -29.00
C GLY A 138 -5.23 22.92 -30.35
N SER A 139 -6.01 21.83 -30.33
CA SER A 139 -6.75 21.31 -31.48
C SER A 139 -8.20 21.83 -31.57
N LYS A 140 -8.55 22.88 -30.82
CA LYS A 140 -9.91 23.43 -30.70
C LYS A 140 -10.96 22.43 -30.19
N ARG A 141 -10.54 21.37 -29.51
CA ARG A 141 -11.42 20.34 -28.95
C ARG A 141 -11.57 20.54 -27.44
N ARG A 142 -12.76 20.23 -26.92
CA ARG A 142 -13.04 20.14 -25.47
C ARG A 142 -13.12 18.70 -24.95
N THR A 143 -12.90 17.74 -25.84
CA THR A 143 -12.87 16.31 -25.53
C THR A 143 -11.43 15.82 -25.56
N VAL A 144 -10.97 15.25 -24.45
CA VAL A 144 -9.68 14.56 -24.35
C VAL A 144 -9.80 13.19 -25.00
N ARG A 145 -8.88 12.88 -25.91
CA ARG A 145 -8.78 11.60 -26.62
C ARG A 145 -7.50 10.87 -26.25
N LEU A 146 -7.41 9.61 -26.65
CA LEU A 146 -6.20 8.80 -26.50
C LEU A 146 -4.98 9.50 -27.15
N GLU A 147 -5.15 10.08 -28.35
CA GLU A 147 -4.10 10.84 -29.06
C GLU A 147 -3.53 12.01 -28.24
N ASP A 148 -4.34 12.65 -27.40
CA ASP A 148 -3.91 13.77 -26.57
C ASP A 148 -3.02 13.26 -25.41
N ILE A 149 -3.43 12.16 -24.78
CA ILE A 149 -2.67 11.51 -23.71
C ILE A 149 -1.36 10.93 -24.24
N GLU A 150 -1.38 10.27 -25.40
CA GLU A 150 -0.18 9.74 -26.06
C GLU A 150 0.85 10.85 -26.36
N ARG A 151 0.38 12.02 -26.82
CA ARG A 151 1.24 13.19 -27.02
C ARG A 151 1.83 13.70 -25.71
N CYS A 152 1.05 13.71 -24.63
CA CYS A 152 1.57 14.08 -23.31
C CYS A 152 2.68 13.14 -22.84
N VAL A 153 2.48 11.82 -22.98
CA VAL A 153 3.48 10.81 -22.59
C VAL A 153 4.74 10.92 -23.43
N ARG A 154 4.61 11.02 -24.76
CA ARG A 154 5.75 11.09 -25.69
C ARG A 154 6.61 12.35 -25.53
N ASN A 155 6.03 13.44 -25.02
CA ASN A 155 6.75 14.70 -24.85
C ASN A 155 7.36 14.87 -23.44
N ASP A 156 7.04 13.98 -22.49
CA ASP A 156 7.53 14.07 -21.12
C ASP A 156 8.52 12.93 -20.83
N LYS A 157 9.81 13.29 -20.73
CA LYS A 157 10.90 12.33 -20.47
C LYS A 157 10.67 11.51 -19.19
N ARG A 158 10.00 12.09 -18.18
CA ARG A 158 9.73 11.38 -16.92
C ARG A 158 8.68 10.29 -17.12
N LEU A 159 7.65 10.58 -17.92
CA LEU A 159 6.61 9.60 -18.25
C LEU A 159 7.16 8.47 -19.13
N ILE A 160 8.08 8.80 -20.04
CA ILE A 160 8.80 7.78 -20.83
C ILE A 160 9.64 6.89 -19.91
N ALA A 161 10.40 7.49 -18.98
CA ALA A 161 11.30 6.76 -18.09
C ALA A 161 10.56 5.75 -17.19
N VAL A 162 9.34 6.09 -16.73
CA VAL A 162 8.48 5.16 -15.97
C VAL A 162 7.70 4.19 -16.87
N GLY A 163 8.05 4.06 -18.16
CA GLY A 163 7.51 3.02 -19.05
C GLY A 163 6.10 3.29 -19.61
N LEU A 164 5.50 4.47 -19.41
CA LEU A 164 4.14 4.75 -19.89
C LEU A 164 4.01 4.65 -21.41
N THR A 165 5.09 4.86 -22.17
CA THR A 165 5.08 4.67 -23.62
C THR A 165 4.74 3.23 -24.01
N ALA A 166 5.26 2.23 -23.28
CA ALA A 166 4.94 0.82 -23.53
C ALA A 166 3.46 0.54 -23.23
N VAL A 167 2.94 1.10 -22.14
CA VAL A 167 1.51 1.02 -21.78
C VAL A 167 0.64 1.60 -22.90
N MET A 168 0.99 2.79 -23.41
CA MET A 168 0.22 3.44 -24.48
C MET A 168 0.21 2.61 -25.77
N ASN A 169 1.35 2.02 -26.15
CA ASN A 169 1.43 1.14 -27.32
C ASN A 169 0.52 -0.10 -27.17
N MET A 170 0.50 -0.71 -25.98
CA MET A 170 -0.39 -1.84 -25.69
C MET A 170 -1.87 -1.46 -25.74
N VAL A 171 -2.23 -0.30 -25.19
CA VAL A 171 -3.61 0.22 -25.23
C VAL A 171 -4.03 0.53 -26.66
N SER A 172 -3.17 1.18 -27.45
CA SER A 172 -3.43 1.50 -28.85
C SER A 172 -3.68 0.22 -29.67
N ALA A 173 -2.84 -0.80 -29.50
CA ALA A 173 -3.04 -2.11 -30.15
C ALA A 173 -4.35 -2.80 -29.72
N ALA A 174 -4.72 -2.73 -28.43
CA ALA A 174 -5.96 -3.30 -27.93
C ALA A 174 -7.19 -2.59 -28.53
N VAL A 175 -7.18 -1.26 -28.64
CA VAL A 175 -8.28 -0.49 -29.24
C VAL A 175 -8.47 -0.87 -30.71
N SER A 176 -7.38 -0.95 -31.50
CA SER A 176 -7.46 -1.36 -32.91
C SER A 176 -8.02 -2.76 -33.10
N SER A 177 -7.60 -3.74 -32.28
CA SER A 177 -8.15 -5.10 -32.33
C SER A 177 -9.64 -5.17 -31.99
N THR A 178 -10.15 -4.25 -31.17
CA THR A 178 -11.57 -4.20 -30.78
C THR A 178 -12.44 -3.59 -31.88
N GLU A 179 -11.89 -2.67 -32.67
CA GLU A 179 -12.58 -2.07 -33.83
C GLU A 179 -12.73 -3.07 -34.98
N GLU A 180 -11.72 -3.89 -35.25
CA GLU A 180 -11.77 -4.96 -36.27
C GLU A 180 -12.86 -6.01 -35.95
N VAL A 181 -13.00 -6.39 -34.67
CA VAL A 181 -14.03 -7.35 -34.23
C VAL A 181 -15.45 -6.78 -34.36
N LYS A 182 -15.64 -5.47 -34.15
CA LYS A 182 -16.94 -4.81 -34.34
C LYS A 182 -17.30 -4.63 -35.82
N ALA A 183 -16.32 -4.36 -36.68
CA ALA A 183 -16.54 -4.21 -38.12
C ALA A 183 -16.97 -5.53 -38.81
N GLY A 184 -16.68 -6.69 -38.21
CA GLY A 184 -17.05 -8.00 -38.73
C GLY A 184 -18.39 -8.59 -38.23
N GLN A 185 -19.17 -7.88 -37.41
CA GLN A 185 -20.35 -8.45 -36.75
C GLN A 185 -21.64 -7.81 -37.31
N PRO A 186 -22.55 -8.58 -37.96
CA PRO A 186 -23.78 -8.01 -38.50
C PRO A 186 -24.74 -7.56 -37.38
N GLU A 187 -25.36 -6.39 -37.56
CA GLU A 187 -26.35 -5.79 -36.66
C GLU A 187 -27.61 -6.68 -36.52
N ASN A 188 -27.58 -7.71 -35.68
CA ASN A 188 -28.72 -8.02 -34.80
C ASN A 188 -28.42 -9.16 -33.84
N LYS A 189 -28.78 -8.90 -32.57
CA LYS A 189 -28.81 -9.76 -31.37
C LYS A 189 -27.72 -9.39 -30.37
N ARG A 190 -28.16 -8.71 -29.29
CA ARG A 190 -27.39 -8.55 -28.05
C ARG A 190 -26.93 -9.94 -27.59
N PRO A 191 -25.62 -10.25 -27.53
CA PRO A 191 -25.19 -11.50 -26.95
C PRO A 191 -25.37 -11.39 -25.43
N ARG A 192 -26.03 -12.41 -24.87
CA ARG A 192 -26.18 -12.63 -23.44
C ARG A 192 -24.78 -12.66 -22.82
N LEU A 193 -24.55 -11.80 -21.82
CA LEU A 193 -23.32 -11.79 -21.02
C LEU A 193 -23.15 -13.16 -20.35
N GLU A 194 -22.48 -14.09 -21.01
CA GLU A 194 -21.83 -15.19 -20.32
C GLU A 194 -20.70 -14.58 -19.49
N LYS A 195 -20.66 -14.98 -18.21
CA LYS A 195 -19.63 -14.56 -17.26
C LYS A 195 -18.28 -15.00 -17.82
N ALA A 196 -17.62 -14.11 -18.54
CA ALA A 196 -16.20 -14.24 -18.84
C ALA A 196 -15.48 -14.39 -17.50
N ALA A 197 -14.79 -15.51 -17.33
CA ALA A 197 -13.97 -15.78 -16.17
C ALA A 197 -13.12 -14.56 -15.88
N VAL A 198 -13.25 -14.03 -14.66
CA VAL A 198 -12.54 -12.87 -14.13
C VAL A 198 -11.06 -13.25 -13.97
N GLY A 199 -10.37 -13.37 -15.09
CA GLY A 199 -8.92 -13.38 -15.15
C GLY A 199 -8.43 -11.94 -15.14
N ILE A 200 -8.41 -11.32 -13.96
CA ILE A 200 -7.67 -10.07 -13.71
C ILE A 200 -6.17 -10.44 -13.70
N ASN A 201 -5.68 -11.00 -14.80
CA ASN A 201 -4.28 -11.30 -15.00
C ASN A 201 -3.71 -10.21 -15.90
N ASN A 202 -3.35 -9.11 -15.22
CA ASN A 202 -2.04 -8.47 -15.36
C ASN A 202 -1.78 -7.69 -16.65
N SER A 203 -2.57 -6.65 -16.89
CA SER A 203 -2.18 -5.57 -17.81
C SER A 203 -0.94 -4.81 -17.33
N ILE A 204 -0.73 -4.69 -16.01
CA ILE A 204 0.42 -3.98 -15.44
C ILE A 204 1.69 -4.82 -15.57
N GLU A 205 1.67 -6.10 -15.18
CA GLU A 205 2.88 -6.94 -15.29
C GLU A 205 3.29 -7.15 -16.76
N ARG A 206 2.33 -7.24 -17.69
CA ARG A 206 2.65 -7.23 -19.12
C ARG A 206 3.28 -5.92 -19.56
N ALA A 207 2.73 -4.78 -19.15
CA ALA A 207 3.25 -3.47 -19.53
C ALA A 207 4.64 -3.17 -18.97
N PHE A 208 4.97 -3.72 -17.81
CA PHE A 208 6.25 -3.54 -17.13
C PHE A 208 7.19 -4.76 -17.25
N ALA A 209 6.82 -5.78 -18.03
CA ALA A 209 7.56 -7.04 -18.17
C ALA A 209 7.92 -7.71 -16.82
N LEU A 210 7.11 -7.49 -15.77
CA LEU A 210 7.32 -8.06 -14.43
C LEU A 210 6.93 -9.55 -14.35
N ALA A 211 6.33 -10.09 -15.41
CA ALA A 211 6.06 -11.51 -15.50
C ALA A 211 7.27 -12.23 -16.12
N GLN A 212 8.20 -12.72 -15.29
CA GLN A 212 9.08 -13.84 -15.65
C GLN A 212 9.39 -14.77 -14.46
N SER A 213 9.46 -16.06 -14.83
CA SER A 213 9.67 -17.34 -14.12
C SER A 213 8.60 -17.79 -13.12
#